data_AF-A0A847ALP7-F1
#
_entry.id   AF-A0A847ALP7-F1
#
_cell.length_a   1.000
_cell.length_b   1.000
_cell.length_c   1.000
_cell.angle_alpha   90.00
_cell.angle_beta   90.00
_cell.angle_gamma   90.00
#
_symmetry.space_group_name_H-M   'P 1'
#
loop_
_entity.id
_entity.type
_entity.pdbx_description
1 polymer ?
#
loop_
_entity_poly.entity_id
_entity_poly.type
_entity_poly.pdbx_seq_one_letter_code
_entity_poly.pdbx_strand_id
1 'polypeptide(L)'
;MKNSEANLINYLYSQIDAGAFLFNKLGARVIPKSSVVLQGDEYLAEVFLAAEDTTQQPEIIINSRPYEVKDGKATYRINTNEPGTFKWSGLIKYKTPAGVIKNYPFSQEYQVTRPSVTMSATRMNVFYRGLDNPFDVGGGGIPHENLEVTMTNGQVVKSGNAFVIKPNELDELGRRTTVSVYAVIGNERRLMGTTKWRVKKVPDPVAQVAGHGGGTIRKERLLVEDGVMAVLEDFDFDFKYTVTQFNVQVSGAGGYVSVWESNNNRFTNEQKEQFRRLTPNSLVYIANIKARGDDGEVRDLDPISFKIM
;
A
#
# COMPACT_ATOMS: atom_id res chain seq x y z
N MET A 1 85.32 24.96 13.47
CA MET A 1 84.33 24.61 14.51
C MET A 1 82.88 24.82 14.09
N LYS A 2 82.52 25.87 13.31
CA LYS A 2 81.13 26.10 12.84
C LYS A 2 80.50 24.94 12.03
N ASN A 3 81.28 24.22 11.22
CA ASN A 3 80.74 23.08 10.44
C ASN A 3 80.42 21.85 11.28
N SER A 4 81.15 21.64 12.39
CA SER A 4 80.92 20.50 13.29
C SER A 4 79.65 20.71 14.10
N GLU A 5 79.40 21.94 14.57
CA GLU A 5 78.15 22.32 15.25
C GLU A 5 76.94 22.24 14.30
N ALA A 6 77.07 22.72 13.06
CA ALA A 6 76.01 22.60 12.05
C ALA A 6 75.69 21.14 11.71
N ASN A 7 76.70 20.27 11.61
CA ASN A 7 76.50 18.84 11.39
C ASN A 7 75.89 18.14 12.60
N LEU A 8 76.27 18.53 13.82
CA LEU A 8 75.67 17.99 15.05
C LEU A 8 74.20 18.41 15.16
N ILE A 9 73.88 19.66 14.86
CA ILE A 9 72.51 20.18 14.84
C ILE A 9 71.68 19.44 13.78
N ASN A 10 72.18 19.28 12.55
CA ASN A 10 71.48 18.54 11.51
C ASN A 10 71.29 17.05 11.85
N TYR A 11 72.25 16.43 12.55
CA TYR A 11 72.14 15.06 13.05
C TYR A 11 71.10 14.93 14.18
N LEU A 12 71.04 15.89 15.09
CA LEU A 12 70.03 15.92 16.14
C LEU A 12 68.64 16.22 15.56
N TYR A 13 68.53 17.13 14.59
CA TYR A 13 67.29 17.40 13.86
C TYR A 13 66.82 16.17 13.09
N SER A 14 67.71 15.45 12.40
CA SER A 14 67.32 14.24 11.67
C SER A 14 66.93 13.09 12.61
N GLN A 15 67.48 13.01 13.81
CA GLN A 15 67.02 12.06 14.83
C GLN A 15 65.68 12.45 15.47
N ILE A 16 65.40 13.74 15.63
CA ILE A 16 64.10 14.24 16.08
C ILE A 16 63.02 13.98 15.02
N ASP A 17 63.34 14.23 13.75
CA ASP A 17 62.44 14.02 12.62
C ASP A 17 62.21 12.53 12.34
N ALA A 18 63.24 11.68 12.56
CA ALA A 18 63.11 10.23 12.54
C ALA A 18 62.19 9.67 13.64
N GLY A 19 61.85 10.45 14.67
CA GLY A 19 60.86 10.11 15.70
C GLY A 19 59.43 10.56 15.38
N ALA A 20 59.24 11.41 14.36
CA ALA A 20 57.94 11.95 13.98
C ALA A 20 57.18 10.96 13.08
N PHE A 21 55.86 10.88 13.25
CA PHE A 21 55.01 10.07 12.38
C PHE A 21 55.03 10.64 10.96
N LEU A 22 55.51 9.86 9.99
CA LEU A 22 55.56 10.24 8.58
C LEU A 22 54.21 10.01 7.92
N PHE A 23 53.26 10.94 8.12
CA PHE A 23 52.01 10.91 7.36
C PHE A 23 52.24 11.55 5.99
N ASN A 24 52.11 10.76 4.93
CA ASN A 24 52.38 11.20 3.56
C ASN A 24 51.10 11.47 2.74
N LYS A 25 49.93 11.18 3.32
CA LYS A 25 48.64 11.39 2.65
C LYS A 25 47.61 11.92 3.64
N LEU A 26 46.94 13.00 3.27
CA LEU A 26 45.80 13.54 4.00
C LEU A 26 44.51 13.20 3.24
N GLY A 27 43.48 12.80 3.95
CA GLY A 27 42.17 12.49 3.37
C GLY A 27 41.04 12.82 4.33
N ALA A 28 39.95 13.38 3.82
CA ALA A 28 38.75 13.58 4.62
C ALA A 28 38.01 12.26 4.85
N ARG A 29 37.48 12.06 6.06
CA ARG A 29 36.64 10.92 6.43
C ARG A 29 35.33 11.40 7.04
N VAL A 30 34.27 10.66 6.76
CA VAL A 30 32.91 10.92 7.25
C VAL A 30 32.43 9.66 7.97
N ILE A 31 32.02 9.81 9.22
CA ILE A 31 31.41 8.73 10.01
C ILE A 31 29.96 9.13 10.29
N PRO A 32 28.98 8.56 9.58
CA PRO A 32 27.57 8.76 9.91
C PRO A 32 27.20 8.01 11.19
N LYS A 33 26.32 8.59 12.01
CA LYS A 33 25.72 7.87 13.15
C LYS A 33 24.79 6.75 12.68
N SER A 34 24.06 6.98 11.58
CA SER A 34 23.28 5.97 10.86
C SER A 34 23.36 6.24 9.36
N SER A 35 23.50 5.18 8.57
CA SER A 35 23.43 5.25 7.11
C SER A 35 21.99 5.26 6.57
N VAL A 36 21.00 4.97 7.43
CA VAL A 36 19.58 4.97 7.08
C VAL A 36 18.84 5.91 8.02
N VAL A 37 18.13 6.88 7.46
CA VAL A 37 17.28 7.83 8.19
C VAL A 37 15.90 7.87 7.53
N LEU A 38 14.85 8.04 8.33
CA LEU A 38 13.50 8.20 7.78
C LEU A 38 13.30 9.64 7.31
N GLN A 39 12.38 9.84 6.36
CA GLN A 39 12.05 11.18 5.89
C GLN A 39 11.53 12.03 7.06
N GLY A 40 12.20 13.16 7.31
CA GLY A 40 11.89 14.08 8.42
C GLY A 40 12.79 13.90 9.65
N ASP A 41 13.57 12.83 9.73
CA ASP A 41 14.55 12.65 10.81
C ASP A 41 15.85 13.42 10.48
N GLU A 42 16.60 13.84 11.51
CA GLU A 42 17.88 14.52 11.36
C GLU A 42 19.00 13.54 10.96
N TYR A 43 19.79 13.90 9.95
CA TYR A 43 21.00 13.17 9.56
C TYR A 43 22.23 13.75 10.26
N LEU A 44 22.84 12.98 11.14
CA LEU A 44 24.05 13.34 11.89
C LEU A 44 25.27 12.56 11.39
N ALA A 45 26.34 13.27 11.03
CA ALA A 45 27.61 12.71 10.63
C ALA A 45 28.78 13.56 11.12
N GLU A 46 29.84 12.89 11.60
CA GLU A 46 31.09 13.54 11.99
C GLU A 46 32.06 13.55 10.81
N VAL A 47 32.69 14.69 10.55
CA VAL A 47 33.66 14.88 9.47
C VAL A 47 35.00 15.27 10.07
N PHE A 48 36.05 14.53 9.74
CA PHE A 48 37.40 14.81 10.23
C PHE A 48 38.47 14.52 9.18
N LEU A 49 39.64 15.12 9.37
CA LEU A 49 40.82 14.90 8.53
C LEU A 49 41.61 13.69 9.06
N ALA A 50 41.76 12.66 8.22
CA ALA A 50 42.59 11.51 8.50
C ALA A 50 43.96 11.66 7.83
N ALA A 51 45.01 11.39 8.60
CA ALA A 51 46.38 11.31 8.11
C ALA A 51 46.76 9.84 7.93
N GLU A 52 47.17 9.45 6.72
CA GLU A 52 47.52 8.09 6.32
C GLU A 52 49.01 8.04 5.97
N ASP A 53 49.64 6.92 6.31
CA ASP A 53 51.00 6.57 5.91
C ASP A 53 50.93 5.38 4.94
N THR A 54 51.27 5.60 3.67
CA THR A 54 51.28 4.53 2.66
C THR A 54 52.57 3.70 2.68
N THR A 55 53.61 4.17 3.36
CA THR A 55 54.92 3.51 3.41
C THR A 55 55.00 2.47 4.52
N GLN A 56 54.40 2.74 5.68
CA GLN A 56 54.37 1.82 6.81
C GLN A 56 52.95 1.32 7.07
N GLN A 57 52.66 0.11 6.61
CA GLN A 57 51.35 -0.51 6.77
C GLN A 57 51.16 -1.04 8.21
N PRO A 58 50.08 -0.65 8.92
CA PRO A 58 49.77 -1.24 10.22
C PRO A 58 49.33 -2.70 10.10
N GLU A 59 49.43 -3.46 11.18
CA GLU A 59 48.77 -4.76 11.31
C GLU A 59 47.34 -4.53 11.82
N ILE A 60 46.33 -4.89 11.03
CA ILE A 60 44.91 -4.76 11.42
C ILE A 60 44.35 -6.13 11.73
N ILE A 61 43.89 -6.32 12.96
CA ILE A 61 43.27 -7.55 13.45
C ILE A 61 41.78 -7.28 13.70
N ILE A 62 40.91 -8.07 13.08
CA ILE A 62 39.45 -7.94 13.22
C ILE A 62 38.89 -9.28 13.70
N ASN A 63 38.12 -9.28 14.78
CA ASN A 63 37.60 -10.51 15.43
C ASN A 63 38.70 -11.59 15.60
N SER A 64 39.87 -11.16 16.09
CA SER A 64 41.06 -12.01 16.31
C SER A 64 41.69 -12.63 15.06
N ARG A 65 41.37 -12.13 13.85
CA ARG A 65 42.00 -12.56 12.59
C ARG A 65 42.76 -11.40 11.93
N PRO A 66 43.99 -11.60 11.45
CA PRO A 66 44.71 -10.56 10.71
C PRO A 66 44.07 -10.36 9.32
N TYR A 67 44.01 -9.11 8.87
CA TYR A 67 43.49 -8.72 7.55
C TYR A 67 44.61 -8.15 6.68
N GLU A 68 44.50 -8.37 5.37
CA GLU A 68 45.38 -7.74 4.39
C GLU A 68 45.11 -6.23 4.37
N VAL A 69 46.18 -5.44 4.49
CA VAL A 69 46.13 -3.98 4.53
C VAL A 69 46.71 -3.42 3.22
N LYS A 70 45.93 -2.56 2.55
CA LYS A 70 46.33 -1.83 1.35
C LYS A 70 46.14 -0.34 1.62
N ASP A 71 47.18 0.46 1.42
CA ASP A 71 47.16 1.91 1.66
C ASP A 71 46.60 2.30 3.05
N GLY A 72 47.02 1.56 4.10
CA GLY A 72 46.61 1.79 5.48
C GLY A 72 45.19 1.30 5.82
N LYS A 73 44.53 0.57 4.91
CA LYS A 73 43.12 0.14 5.05
C LYS A 73 42.98 -1.37 4.91
N ALA A 74 42.21 -1.97 5.82
CA ALA A 74 41.68 -3.32 5.68
C ALA A 74 40.21 -3.27 5.25
N THR A 75 39.79 -4.19 4.38
CA THR A 75 38.38 -4.33 3.99
C THR A 75 37.74 -5.49 4.75
N TYR A 76 36.79 -5.19 5.63
CA TYR A 76 35.97 -6.19 6.30
C TYR A 76 34.74 -6.53 5.46
N ARG A 77 34.56 -7.81 5.11
CA ARG A 77 33.41 -8.30 4.35
C ARG A 77 32.85 -9.56 5.00
N ILE A 78 31.53 -9.59 5.19
CA ILE A 78 30.78 -10.71 5.75
C ILE A 78 29.41 -10.82 5.08
N ASN A 79 28.84 -12.02 5.08
CA ASN A 79 27.48 -12.26 4.59
C ASN A 79 26.48 -12.08 5.74
N THR A 80 25.37 -11.38 5.47
CA THR A 80 24.37 -11.02 6.48
C THR A 80 23.04 -11.72 6.21
N ASN A 81 22.93 -12.98 6.62
CA ASN A 81 21.77 -13.83 6.33
C ASN A 81 20.65 -13.74 7.37
N GLU A 82 20.97 -13.30 8.59
CA GLU A 82 20.01 -13.21 9.70
C GLU A 82 19.78 -11.75 10.08
N PRO A 83 18.53 -11.36 10.37
CA PRO A 83 18.25 -10.04 10.89
C PRO A 83 18.73 -9.92 12.33
N GLY A 84 19.24 -8.75 12.71
CA GLY A 84 19.74 -8.50 14.05
C GLY A 84 20.73 -7.35 14.09
N THR A 85 21.20 -7.04 15.30
CA THR A 85 22.31 -6.12 15.52
C THR A 85 23.56 -6.93 15.80
N PHE A 86 24.61 -6.70 15.01
CA PHE A 86 25.85 -7.45 15.08
C PHE A 86 26.99 -6.52 15.45
N LYS A 87 27.74 -6.91 16.48
CA LYS A 87 28.91 -6.18 16.95
C LYS A 87 30.17 -6.85 16.45
N TRP A 88 31.15 -6.04 16.09
CA TRP A 88 32.47 -6.51 15.70
C TRP A 88 33.52 -5.54 16.22
N SER A 89 34.69 -6.07 16.52
CA SER A 89 35.76 -5.29 17.13
C SER A 89 37.10 -5.72 16.60
N GLY A 90 38.08 -4.86 16.75
CA GLY A 90 39.42 -5.17 16.30
C GLY A 90 40.46 -4.30 16.98
N LEU A 91 41.68 -4.50 16.53
CA LEU A 91 42.86 -3.81 17.01
C LEU A 91 43.74 -3.45 15.82
N ILE A 92 44.09 -2.17 15.73
CA ILE A 92 45.13 -1.70 14.83
C ILE A 92 46.42 -1.63 15.61
N LYS A 93 47.44 -2.38 15.20
CA LYS A 93 48.79 -2.28 15.73
C LYS A 93 49.65 -1.48 14.77
N TYR A 94 50.16 -0.35 15.24
CA TYR A 94 51.04 0.52 14.47
C TYR A 94 52.41 0.57 15.14
N LYS A 95 53.47 0.27 14.39
CA LYS A 95 54.85 0.37 14.87
C LYS A 95 55.31 1.81 14.67
N THR A 96 55.51 2.52 15.77
CA THR A 96 56.05 3.88 15.73
C THR A 96 57.48 3.92 15.16
N PRO A 97 57.94 5.06 14.66
CA PRO A 97 59.33 5.22 14.21
C PRO A 97 60.38 4.87 15.27
N ALA A 98 60.04 5.08 16.56
CA ALA A 98 60.85 4.66 17.72
C ALA A 98 60.88 3.13 17.97
N GLY A 99 60.22 2.33 17.12
CA GLY A 99 60.18 0.87 17.22
C GLY A 99 59.12 0.31 18.18
N VAL A 100 58.44 1.16 18.95
CA VAL A 100 57.37 0.76 19.90
C VAL A 100 56.06 0.50 19.15
N ILE A 101 55.40 -0.62 19.45
CA ILE A 101 54.07 -0.93 18.90
C ILE A 101 53.01 -0.24 19.75
N LYS A 102 52.19 0.60 19.11
CA LYS A 102 50.98 1.17 19.70
C LYS A 102 49.73 0.43 19.22
N ASN A 103 48.82 0.22 20.14
CA ASN A 103 47.58 -0.54 19.95
C ASN A 103 46.38 0.41 20.00
N TYR A 104 45.60 0.44 18.93
CA TYR A 104 44.37 1.22 18.83
C TYR A 104 43.16 0.27 18.69
N PRO A 105 42.46 -0.04 19.80
CA PRO A 105 41.26 -0.86 19.75
C PRO A 105 40.10 -0.08 19.15
N PHE A 106 39.22 -0.78 18.45
CA PHE A 106 37.97 -0.23 17.95
C PHE A 106 36.84 -1.25 18.08
N SER A 107 35.62 -0.74 18.20
CA SER A 107 34.39 -1.53 18.20
C SER A 107 33.37 -0.83 17.34
N GLN A 108 32.64 -1.60 16.54
CA GLN A 108 31.52 -1.10 15.77
C GLN A 108 30.36 -2.09 15.75
N GLU A 109 29.19 -1.57 15.40
CA GLU A 109 28.01 -2.38 15.16
C GLU A 109 27.39 -2.09 13.80
N TYR A 110 26.72 -3.09 13.25
CA TYR A 110 25.89 -2.93 12.05
C TYR A 110 24.57 -3.68 12.25
N GLN A 111 23.52 -3.17 11.64
CA GLN A 111 22.18 -3.76 11.71
C GLN A 111 21.82 -4.40 10.38
N VAL A 112 21.26 -5.61 10.46
CA VAL A 112 20.69 -6.33 9.33
C VAL A 112 19.18 -6.37 9.54
N THR A 113 18.43 -5.86 8.58
CA THR A 113 16.97 -5.88 8.61
C THR A 113 16.44 -6.85 7.56
N ARG A 114 15.29 -7.47 7.84
CA ARG A 114 14.61 -8.27 6.81
C ARG A 114 14.13 -7.33 5.70
N PRO A 115 14.26 -7.71 4.42
CA PRO A 115 13.58 -6.98 3.36
C PRO A 115 12.07 -7.07 3.60
N SER A 116 11.39 -5.92 3.67
CA SER A 116 9.93 -5.86 3.72
C SER A 116 9.41 -5.26 2.43
N VAL A 117 8.45 -5.94 1.79
CA VAL A 117 7.74 -5.42 0.62
C VAL A 117 6.25 -5.39 0.95
N THR A 118 5.60 -4.25 0.70
CA THR A 118 4.13 -4.16 0.74
C THR A 118 3.61 -4.28 -0.67
N MET A 119 2.83 -5.34 -0.94
CA MET A 119 2.17 -5.55 -2.23
C MET A 119 0.69 -5.19 -2.08
N SER A 120 0.18 -4.34 -2.96
CA SER A 120 -1.24 -3.97 -2.98
C SER A 120 -1.76 -3.93 -4.42
N ALA A 121 -3.01 -4.35 -4.60
CA ALA A 121 -3.66 -4.29 -5.90
C ALA A 121 -4.07 -2.83 -6.19
N THR A 122 -3.40 -2.19 -7.14
CA THR A 122 -3.60 -0.76 -7.47
C THR A 122 -4.99 -0.43 -8.00
N ARG A 123 -5.74 -1.43 -8.48
CA ARG A 123 -7.12 -1.30 -8.95
C ARG A 123 -8.19 -1.67 -7.91
N MET A 124 -7.80 -1.96 -6.66
CA MET A 124 -8.74 -2.24 -5.56
C MET A 124 -9.01 -1.04 -4.66
N ASN A 125 -8.41 0.12 -4.96
CA ASN A 125 -8.64 1.37 -4.24
C ASN A 125 -10.00 2.01 -4.59
N VAL A 126 -11.10 1.35 -4.21
CA VAL A 126 -12.47 1.79 -4.49
C VAL A 126 -13.28 1.85 -3.20
N PHE A 127 -13.98 2.95 -3.00
CA PHE A 127 -15.09 3.06 -2.06
C PHE A 127 -16.41 3.19 -2.83
N TYR A 128 -17.48 2.67 -2.26
CA TYR A 128 -18.83 2.81 -2.78
C TYR A 128 -19.56 3.92 -2.02
N ARG A 129 -20.10 4.88 -2.77
CA ARG A 129 -20.97 5.92 -2.21
C ARG A 129 -22.28 5.29 -1.76
N GLY A 130 -22.82 5.74 -0.64
CA GLY A 130 -24.07 5.23 -0.06
C GLY A 130 -23.89 4.01 0.83
N LEU A 131 -22.65 3.51 0.97
CA LEU A 131 -22.31 2.39 1.85
C LEU A 131 -21.29 2.78 2.91
N ASP A 132 -21.34 2.05 4.01
CA ASP A 132 -20.31 2.05 5.04
C ASP A 132 -19.16 1.17 4.53
N ASN A 133 -18.05 1.77 4.13
CA ASN A 133 -16.90 1.05 3.58
C ASN A 133 -15.92 0.71 4.73
N PRO A 134 -15.76 -0.57 5.13
CA PRO A 134 -14.79 -0.94 6.14
C PRO A 134 -13.37 -0.67 5.65
N PHE A 135 -12.54 -0.09 6.51
CA PHE A 135 -11.19 0.30 6.17
C PHE A 135 -10.27 0.06 7.37
N ASP A 136 -9.22 -0.74 7.17
CA ASP A 136 -8.23 -1.04 8.19
C ASP A 136 -6.86 -0.46 7.80
N VAL A 137 -6.12 0.01 8.79
CA VAL A 137 -4.82 0.66 8.61
C VAL A 137 -3.83 0.07 9.60
N GLY A 138 -2.79 -0.59 9.06
CA GLY A 138 -1.65 -1.06 9.84
C GLY A 138 -0.56 0.00 9.95
N GLY A 139 -0.21 0.37 11.19
CA GLY A 139 0.78 1.42 11.50
C GLY A 139 2.23 0.96 11.66
N GLY A 140 2.62 -0.22 11.18
CA GLY A 140 4.03 -0.68 11.24
C GLY A 140 4.65 -0.68 12.66
N GLY A 141 3.85 -0.94 13.70
CA GLY A 141 4.25 -0.86 15.11
C GLY A 141 3.60 0.28 15.91
N ILE A 142 2.87 1.17 15.24
CA ILE A 142 2.08 2.23 15.89
C ILE A 142 0.71 1.65 16.31
N PRO A 143 0.29 1.80 17.57
CA PRO A 143 -1.02 1.34 18.05
C PRO A 143 -2.19 2.00 17.32
N HIS A 144 -3.31 1.29 17.12
CA HIS A 144 -4.48 1.78 16.38
C HIS A 144 -5.12 3.03 17.02
N GLU A 145 -5.00 3.19 18.34
CA GLU A 145 -5.45 4.35 19.09
C GLU A 145 -4.71 5.63 18.67
N ASN A 146 -3.44 5.51 18.28
CA ASN A 146 -2.56 6.61 17.90
C ASN A 146 -2.59 6.88 16.39
N LEU A 147 -3.36 6.11 15.62
CA LEU A 147 -3.58 6.34 14.20
C LEU A 147 -4.84 7.20 13.99
N GLU A 148 -4.67 8.23 13.18
CA GLU A 148 -5.73 9.11 12.73
C GLU A 148 -5.82 9.02 11.19
N VAL A 149 -7.02 8.72 10.69
CA VAL A 149 -7.29 8.61 9.26
C VAL A 149 -8.21 9.76 8.85
N THR A 150 -7.82 10.47 7.81
CA THR A 150 -8.59 11.58 7.25
C THR A 150 -8.80 11.38 5.76
N MET A 151 -9.86 11.98 5.22
CA MET A 151 -10.21 11.88 3.81
C MET A 151 -10.73 13.23 3.30
N THR A 152 -10.38 13.57 2.05
CA THR A 152 -10.82 14.82 1.41
C THR A 152 -12.28 14.82 0.93
N ASN A 153 -12.81 13.66 0.52
CA ASN A 153 -14.15 13.52 -0.05
C ASN A 153 -15.05 12.63 0.82
N GLY A 154 -15.56 13.17 1.92
CA GLY A 154 -16.47 12.49 2.82
C GLY A 154 -16.01 12.49 4.26
N GLN A 155 -16.41 11.45 4.99
CA GLN A 155 -16.14 11.31 6.42
C GLN A 155 -15.44 9.99 6.71
N VAL A 156 -14.64 10.00 7.78
CA VAL A 156 -13.99 8.83 8.35
C VAL A 156 -14.49 8.67 9.78
N VAL A 157 -15.07 7.53 10.09
CA VAL A 157 -15.60 7.21 11.42
C VAL A 157 -14.78 6.09 12.02
N LYS A 158 -14.27 6.28 13.24
CA LYS A 158 -13.55 5.21 13.96
C LYS A 158 -14.57 4.20 14.51
N SER A 159 -14.35 2.92 14.25
CA SER A 159 -15.20 1.81 14.70
C SER A 159 -14.31 0.74 15.35
N GLY A 160 -14.12 0.85 16.67
CA GLY A 160 -13.17 0.02 17.41
C GLY A 160 -11.73 0.22 16.92
N ASN A 161 -11.09 -0.85 16.46
CA ASN A 161 -9.73 -0.82 15.91
C ASN A 161 -9.68 -0.52 14.39
N ALA A 162 -10.85 -0.43 13.74
CA ALA A 162 -10.98 -0.16 12.32
C ALA A 162 -11.60 1.22 12.06
N PHE A 163 -11.70 1.58 10.79
CA PHE A 163 -12.34 2.78 10.31
C PHE A 163 -13.47 2.42 9.34
N VAL A 164 -14.46 3.31 9.24
CA VAL A 164 -15.51 3.26 8.25
C VAL A 164 -15.42 4.51 7.41
N ILE A 165 -15.28 4.34 6.10
CA ILE A 165 -15.19 5.42 5.13
C ILE A 165 -16.58 5.65 4.53
N LYS A 166 -17.05 6.89 4.59
CA LYS A 166 -18.34 7.33 4.05
C LYS A 166 -18.11 8.44 3.02
N PRO A 167 -17.99 8.11 1.72
CA PRO A 167 -17.79 9.10 0.68
C PRO A 167 -19.02 9.97 0.43
N ASN A 168 -18.83 11.25 0.11
CA ASN A 168 -19.94 12.16 -0.20
C ASN A 168 -20.25 12.21 -1.70
N GLU A 169 -19.23 12.36 -2.55
CA GLU A 169 -19.39 12.53 -4.00
C GLU A 169 -18.72 11.41 -4.79
N LEU A 170 -19.23 11.16 -6.00
CA LEU A 170 -18.58 10.25 -6.95
C LEU A 170 -17.24 10.82 -7.43
N ASP A 171 -16.26 9.93 -7.60
CA ASP A 171 -14.91 10.24 -8.07
C ASP A 171 -14.32 9.01 -8.75
N GLU A 172 -14.90 8.63 -9.89
CA GLU A 172 -14.56 7.40 -10.60
C GLU A 172 -13.11 7.33 -11.06
N LEU A 173 -12.47 8.50 -11.24
CA LEU A 173 -11.07 8.64 -11.65
C LEU A 173 -10.12 8.80 -10.45
N GLY A 174 -10.65 8.96 -9.24
CA GLY A 174 -9.86 9.07 -8.00
C GLY A 174 -8.95 10.29 -7.95
N ARG A 175 -9.41 11.42 -8.51
CA ARG A 175 -8.61 12.65 -8.58
C ARG A 175 -8.80 13.54 -7.35
N ARG A 176 -9.94 13.41 -6.67
CA ARG A 176 -10.40 14.31 -5.59
C ARG A 176 -10.47 13.61 -4.24
N THR A 177 -10.45 12.28 -4.21
CA THR A 177 -10.54 11.48 -3.00
C THR A 177 -9.16 10.98 -2.60
N THR A 178 -8.59 11.62 -1.58
CA THR A 178 -7.31 11.26 -1.00
C THR A 178 -7.53 10.87 0.46
N VAL A 179 -6.99 9.72 0.84
CA VAL A 179 -6.96 9.24 2.23
C VAL A 179 -5.55 9.45 2.77
N SER A 180 -5.46 10.14 3.91
CA SER A 180 -4.21 10.46 4.58
C SER A 180 -4.21 9.86 5.98
N VAL A 181 -3.14 9.15 6.31
CA VAL A 181 -2.93 8.50 7.61
C VAL A 181 -1.88 9.29 8.37
N TYR A 182 -2.21 9.64 9.61
CA TYR A 182 -1.34 10.32 10.54
C TYR A 182 -1.10 9.43 11.76
N ALA A 183 0.10 9.52 12.32
CA ALA A 183 0.41 9.00 13.64
C ALA A 183 0.53 10.15 14.61
N VAL A 184 -0.15 10.01 15.75
CA VAL A 184 -0.06 10.92 16.89
C VAL A 184 0.85 10.27 17.93
N ILE A 185 2.07 10.78 18.06
CA ILE A 185 3.06 10.27 19.02
C ILE A 185 3.33 11.38 20.02
N GLY A 186 2.81 11.23 21.24
CA GLY A 186 2.80 12.33 22.22
C GLY A 186 1.93 13.49 21.72
N ASN A 187 2.51 14.69 21.62
CA ASN A 187 1.82 15.89 21.12
C ASN A 187 2.09 16.20 19.64
N GLU A 188 2.88 15.37 18.94
CA GLU A 188 3.23 15.61 17.55
C GLU A 188 2.41 14.73 16.61
N ARG A 189 1.82 15.37 15.58
CA ARG A 189 1.06 14.72 14.51
C ARG A 189 1.95 14.59 13.27
N ARG A 190 2.35 13.36 12.93
CA ARG A 190 3.23 13.07 11.79
C ARG A 190 2.43 12.38 10.67
N LEU A 191 2.57 12.86 9.43
CA LEU A 191 1.98 12.21 8.26
C LEU A 191 2.74 10.91 7.97
N MET A 192 2.03 9.78 7.97
CA MET A 192 2.58 8.45 7.68
C MET A 192 2.51 8.11 6.19
N GLY A 193 1.45 8.57 5.51
CA GLY A 193 1.27 8.29 4.10
C GLY A 193 -0.04 8.85 3.56
N THR A 194 -0.11 8.93 2.24
CA THR A 194 -1.29 9.39 1.53
C THR A 194 -1.53 8.56 0.28
N THR A 195 -2.80 8.23 0.00
CA THR A 195 -3.20 7.41 -1.15
C THR A 195 -4.45 7.97 -1.80
N LYS A 196 -4.54 7.86 -3.13
CA LYS A 196 -5.73 8.27 -3.90
C LYS A 196 -6.67 7.08 -4.05
N TRP A 197 -7.97 7.34 -3.91
CA TRP A 197 -9.04 6.35 -3.96
C TRP A 197 -10.09 6.76 -4.98
N ARG A 198 -10.76 5.80 -5.59
CA ARG A 198 -11.92 6.06 -6.45
C ARG A 198 -13.18 5.93 -5.63
N VAL A 199 -14.17 6.76 -5.92
CA VAL A 199 -15.52 6.63 -5.35
C VAL A 199 -16.48 6.29 -6.48
N LYS A 200 -17.08 5.11 -6.41
CA LYS A 200 -18.01 4.61 -7.40
C LYS A 200 -19.42 4.51 -6.83
N LYS A 201 -20.42 4.50 -7.71
CA LYS A 201 -21.76 4.06 -7.34
C LYS A 201 -21.77 2.54 -7.14
N VAL A 202 -22.68 2.05 -6.31
CA VAL A 202 -23.03 0.62 -6.30
C VAL A 202 -23.39 0.21 -7.73
N PRO A 203 -22.94 -0.96 -8.22
CA PRO A 203 -23.29 -1.44 -9.54
C PRO A 203 -24.81 -1.43 -9.77
N ASP A 204 -25.21 -1.33 -11.04
CA ASP A 204 -26.62 -1.44 -11.39
C ASP A 204 -27.02 -2.93 -11.32
N PRO A 205 -28.18 -3.27 -10.73
CA PRO A 205 -28.62 -4.64 -10.62
C PRO A 205 -29.15 -5.15 -11.98
N VAL A 206 -29.19 -6.46 -12.13
CA VAL A 206 -29.80 -7.12 -13.28
C VAL A 206 -31.23 -7.53 -12.93
N ALA A 207 -32.19 -7.20 -13.79
CA ALA A 207 -33.56 -7.66 -13.63
C ALA A 207 -33.65 -9.17 -13.91
N GLN A 208 -34.36 -9.90 -13.06
CA GLN A 208 -34.52 -11.34 -13.21
C GLN A 208 -35.95 -11.80 -12.92
N VAL A 209 -36.38 -12.84 -13.63
CA VAL A 209 -37.58 -13.62 -13.33
C VAL A 209 -37.18 -15.09 -13.29
N ALA A 210 -37.62 -15.82 -12.27
CA ALA A 210 -37.19 -17.20 -12.03
C ALA A 210 -35.65 -17.40 -11.97
N GLY A 211 -34.89 -16.37 -11.61
CA GLY A 211 -33.41 -16.40 -11.59
C GLY A 211 -32.74 -16.22 -12.95
N HIS A 212 -33.48 -15.75 -13.96
CA HIS A 212 -32.96 -15.53 -15.31
C HIS A 212 -33.19 -14.10 -15.76
N GLY A 213 -32.19 -13.49 -16.41
CA GLY A 213 -32.28 -12.17 -17.07
C GLY A 213 -32.87 -12.22 -18.48
N GLY A 214 -33.43 -13.36 -18.90
CA GLY A 214 -34.04 -13.57 -20.22
C GLY A 214 -33.83 -14.99 -20.73
N GLY A 215 -34.21 -15.22 -21.99
CA GLY A 215 -34.03 -16.51 -22.67
C GLY A 215 -35.31 -17.31 -22.78
N THR A 216 -35.25 -18.63 -22.62
CA THR A 216 -36.42 -19.50 -22.77
C THR A 216 -36.98 -19.87 -21.42
N ILE A 217 -38.30 -19.76 -21.23
CA ILE A 217 -38.97 -20.13 -19.99
C ILE A 217 -40.23 -20.96 -20.28
N ARG A 218 -40.49 -21.97 -19.44
CA ARG A 218 -41.74 -22.72 -19.48
C ARG A 218 -42.88 -21.86 -18.95
N LYS A 219 -44.05 -21.92 -19.59
CA LYS A 219 -45.23 -21.15 -19.17
C LYS A 219 -45.60 -21.42 -17.70
N GLU A 220 -45.55 -22.67 -17.27
CA GLU A 220 -45.89 -23.08 -15.90
C GLU A 220 -44.92 -22.47 -14.88
N ARG A 221 -43.64 -22.35 -15.25
CA ARG A 221 -42.63 -21.73 -14.39
C ARG A 221 -42.93 -20.24 -14.23
N LEU A 222 -43.19 -19.53 -15.34
CA LEU A 222 -43.54 -18.11 -15.33
C LEU A 222 -44.81 -17.83 -14.51
N LEU A 223 -45.81 -18.72 -14.56
CA LEU A 223 -47.06 -18.57 -13.81
C LEU A 223 -46.92 -18.71 -12.28
N VAL A 224 -45.93 -19.50 -11.83
CA VAL A 224 -45.65 -19.71 -10.41
C VAL A 224 -44.80 -18.58 -9.83
N GLU A 225 -44.03 -17.89 -10.66
CA GLU A 225 -43.28 -16.72 -10.20
C GLU A 225 -44.22 -15.59 -9.76
N ASP A 226 -43.80 -14.92 -8.71
CA ASP A 226 -44.59 -13.83 -8.13
C ASP A 226 -44.29 -12.48 -8.76
N GLY A 227 -43.14 -12.31 -9.43
CA GLY A 227 -42.70 -11.00 -9.90
C GLY A 227 -41.29 -10.94 -10.44
N VAL A 228 -40.78 -9.71 -10.52
CA VAL A 228 -39.46 -9.37 -11.04
C VAL A 228 -38.55 -8.98 -9.89
N MET A 229 -37.34 -9.53 -9.88
CA MET A 229 -36.29 -9.21 -8.90
C MET A 229 -35.21 -8.35 -9.55
N ALA A 230 -34.54 -7.54 -8.74
CA ALA A 230 -33.33 -6.80 -9.14
C ALA A 230 -32.17 -7.38 -8.34
N VAL A 231 -31.26 -8.08 -9.03
CA VAL A 231 -30.20 -8.87 -8.41
C VAL A 231 -28.84 -8.24 -8.70
N LEU A 232 -28.02 -8.06 -7.67
CA LEU A 232 -26.61 -7.73 -7.83
C LEU A 232 -25.81 -9.02 -7.95
N GLU A 233 -25.15 -9.20 -9.08
CA GLU A 233 -24.23 -10.31 -9.30
C GLU A 233 -22.82 -9.89 -8.83
N ASP A 234 -22.15 -10.79 -8.11
CA ASP A 234 -20.75 -10.62 -7.67
C ASP A 234 -20.43 -9.32 -6.91
N PHE A 235 -21.30 -8.92 -5.97
CA PHE A 235 -21.09 -7.73 -5.14
C PHE A 235 -20.80 -8.10 -3.68
N ASP A 236 -19.68 -7.59 -3.14
CA ASP A 236 -19.14 -7.99 -1.83
C ASP A 236 -19.87 -7.39 -0.62
N PHE A 237 -20.77 -6.42 -0.83
CA PHE A 237 -21.51 -5.77 0.25
C PHE A 237 -22.95 -6.29 0.34
N ASP A 238 -23.49 -6.37 1.56
CA ASP A 238 -24.93 -6.61 1.77
C ASP A 238 -25.71 -5.34 1.40
N PHE A 239 -26.09 -5.26 0.13
CA PHE A 239 -26.89 -4.18 -0.45
C PHE A 239 -27.96 -4.76 -1.36
N LYS A 240 -29.18 -4.27 -1.25
CA LYS A 240 -30.32 -4.80 -1.99
C LYS A 240 -30.97 -3.73 -2.85
N TYR A 241 -31.54 -4.20 -3.96
CA TYR A 241 -32.41 -3.43 -4.82
C TYR A 241 -33.80 -4.05 -4.79
N THR A 242 -34.83 -3.19 -4.69
CA THR A 242 -36.23 -3.60 -4.77
C THR A 242 -36.86 -2.98 -6.01
N VAL A 243 -37.43 -3.82 -6.89
CA VAL A 243 -38.18 -3.34 -8.06
C VAL A 243 -39.42 -2.56 -7.60
N THR A 244 -39.59 -1.35 -8.11
CA THR A 244 -40.70 -0.47 -7.77
C THR A 244 -41.75 -0.37 -8.88
N GLN A 245 -41.36 -0.64 -10.13
CA GLN A 245 -42.29 -0.69 -11.26
C GLN A 245 -41.69 -1.46 -12.43
N PHE A 246 -42.56 -1.99 -13.27
CA PHE A 246 -42.23 -2.56 -14.57
C PHE A 246 -43.50 -2.64 -15.42
N ASN A 247 -43.37 -2.92 -16.71
CA ASN A 247 -44.48 -3.35 -17.54
C ASN A 247 -44.18 -4.67 -18.24
N VAL A 248 -45.25 -5.43 -18.49
CA VAL A 248 -45.21 -6.67 -19.26
C VAL A 248 -45.77 -6.34 -20.63
N GLN A 249 -45.02 -6.71 -21.66
CA GLN A 249 -45.43 -6.57 -23.06
C GLN A 249 -45.49 -7.95 -23.70
N VAL A 250 -46.63 -8.28 -24.31
CA VAL A 250 -46.81 -9.55 -25.00
C VAL A 250 -47.11 -9.28 -26.46
N SER A 251 -46.38 -9.94 -27.36
CA SER A 251 -46.64 -9.87 -28.79
C SER A 251 -47.78 -10.82 -29.18
N GLY A 252 -48.88 -10.27 -29.69
CA GLY A 252 -50.06 -11.00 -30.12
C GLY A 252 -50.06 -11.35 -31.62
N ALA A 253 -51.10 -12.09 -32.04
CA ALA A 253 -51.33 -12.38 -33.45
C ALA A 253 -51.51 -11.09 -34.26
N GLY A 254 -50.80 -10.97 -35.40
CA GLY A 254 -50.83 -9.77 -36.25
C GLY A 254 -49.81 -8.68 -35.87
N GLY A 255 -48.92 -8.92 -34.89
CA GLY A 255 -47.82 -8.00 -34.56
C GLY A 255 -48.17 -6.88 -33.57
N TYR A 256 -49.39 -6.87 -33.03
CA TYR A 256 -49.78 -5.95 -31.98
C TYR A 256 -49.11 -6.29 -30.66
N VAL A 257 -48.60 -5.26 -29.97
CA VAL A 257 -48.01 -5.37 -28.63
C VAL A 257 -49.00 -4.83 -27.62
N SER A 258 -49.40 -5.68 -26.68
CA SER A 258 -50.24 -5.27 -25.55
C SER A 258 -49.35 -5.07 -24.32
N VAL A 259 -49.62 -4.02 -23.55
CA VAL A 259 -48.78 -3.59 -22.42
C VAL A 259 -49.62 -3.55 -21.15
N TRP A 260 -49.11 -4.14 -20.07
CA TRP A 260 -49.73 -4.14 -18.74
C TRP A 260 -48.73 -3.68 -17.69
N GLU A 261 -49.05 -2.64 -16.94
CA GLU A 261 -48.18 -2.02 -15.95
C GLU A 261 -48.26 -2.70 -14.58
N SER A 262 -47.18 -2.65 -13.82
CA SER A 262 -47.11 -2.97 -12.40
C SER A 262 -46.40 -1.85 -11.64
N ASN A 263 -46.96 -1.50 -10.48
CA ASN A 263 -46.48 -0.43 -9.59
C ASN A 263 -45.72 -0.98 -8.36
N ASN A 264 -45.26 -2.23 -8.43
CA ASN A 264 -44.39 -2.85 -7.43
C ASN A 264 -43.52 -3.94 -8.08
N ASN A 265 -42.89 -4.80 -7.28
CA ASN A 265 -42.07 -5.92 -7.79
C ASN A 265 -42.87 -7.16 -8.18
N ARG A 266 -44.20 -7.18 -8.02
CA ARG A 266 -45.05 -8.36 -8.23
C ARG A 266 -45.81 -8.28 -9.55
N PHE A 267 -46.11 -9.45 -10.13
CA PHE A 267 -47.03 -9.55 -11.27
C PHE A 267 -48.47 -9.30 -10.83
N THR A 268 -49.20 -8.50 -11.60
CA THR A 268 -50.63 -8.26 -11.37
C THR A 268 -51.48 -9.46 -11.78
N ASN A 269 -52.73 -9.49 -11.33
CA ASN A 269 -53.66 -10.56 -11.72
C ASN A 269 -53.93 -10.52 -13.23
N GLU A 270 -54.03 -9.33 -13.82
CA GLU A 270 -54.22 -9.12 -15.26
C GLU A 270 -53.02 -9.66 -16.04
N GLN A 271 -51.79 -9.39 -15.59
CA GLN A 271 -50.58 -9.95 -16.19
C GLN A 271 -50.56 -11.48 -16.11
N LYS A 272 -50.90 -12.06 -14.94
CA LYS A 272 -50.99 -13.52 -14.78
C LYS A 272 -52.07 -14.14 -15.67
N GLU A 273 -53.18 -13.45 -15.91
CA GLU A 273 -54.19 -13.89 -16.88
C GLU A 273 -53.68 -13.93 -18.31
N GLN A 274 -52.86 -12.94 -18.70
CA GLN A 274 -52.21 -12.98 -20.02
C GLN A 274 -51.22 -14.14 -20.12
N PHE A 275 -50.45 -14.40 -19.06
CA PHE A 275 -49.53 -15.53 -19.03
C PHE A 275 -50.23 -16.88 -19.27
N ARG A 276 -51.46 -17.05 -18.77
CA ARG A 276 -52.25 -18.28 -19.02
C ARG A 276 -52.60 -18.47 -20.50
N ARG A 277 -52.77 -17.37 -21.24
CA ARG A 277 -53.13 -17.35 -22.67
C ARG A 277 -51.94 -17.52 -23.60
N LEU A 278 -50.71 -17.48 -23.08
CA LEU A 278 -49.50 -17.65 -23.88
C LEU A 278 -49.44 -19.04 -24.50
N THR A 279 -49.04 -19.08 -25.77
CA THR A 279 -48.76 -20.28 -26.55
C THR A 279 -47.26 -20.46 -26.74
N PRO A 280 -46.78 -21.68 -27.05
CA PRO A 280 -45.38 -21.91 -27.36
C PRO A 280 -44.86 -20.96 -28.45
N ASN A 281 -43.64 -20.45 -28.27
CA ASN A 281 -42.97 -19.40 -29.05
C ASN A 281 -43.48 -17.96 -28.86
N SER A 282 -44.44 -17.72 -27.95
CA SER A 282 -44.79 -16.35 -27.58
C SER A 282 -43.59 -15.62 -26.98
N LEU A 283 -43.45 -14.33 -27.28
CA LEU A 283 -42.44 -13.46 -26.70
C LEU A 283 -43.08 -12.57 -25.63
N VAL A 284 -42.50 -12.60 -24.44
CA VAL A 284 -42.85 -11.75 -23.30
C VAL A 284 -41.68 -10.84 -23.02
N TYR A 285 -41.90 -9.53 -23.09
CA TYR A 285 -40.93 -8.52 -22.68
C TYR A 285 -41.34 -7.95 -21.33
N ILE A 286 -40.36 -7.73 -20.48
CA ILE A 286 -40.53 -7.00 -19.23
C ILE A 286 -39.64 -5.77 -19.37
N ALA A 287 -40.25 -4.59 -19.41
CA ALA A 287 -39.56 -3.34 -19.72
C ALA A 287 -39.98 -2.23 -18.74
N ASN A 288 -39.37 -1.06 -18.90
CA ASN A 288 -39.56 0.09 -18.01
C ASN A 288 -39.36 -0.28 -16.52
N ILE A 289 -38.42 -1.21 -16.27
CA ILE A 289 -38.14 -1.75 -14.96
C ILE A 289 -37.39 -0.68 -14.17
N LYS A 290 -37.92 -0.29 -13.02
CA LYS A 290 -37.22 0.57 -12.07
C LYS A 290 -36.99 -0.15 -10.77
N ALA A 291 -35.80 -0.01 -10.22
CA ALA A 291 -35.44 -0.54 -8.92
C ALA A 291 -34.88 0.54 -8.01
N ARG A 292 -35.24 0.48 -6.73
CA ARG A 292 -34.74 1.36 -5.68
C ARG A 292 -33.72 0.61 -4.84
N GLY A 293 -32.53 1.18 -4.69
CA GLY A 293 -31.49 0.65 -3.80
C GLY A 293 -31.73 1.02 -2.34
N ASP A 294 -31.04 0.36 -1.42
CA ASP A 294 -31.04 0.72 0.00
C ASP A 294 -30.48 2.13 0.27
N ASP A 295 -29.71 2.67 -0.68
CA ASP A 295 -29.24 4.07 -0.72
C ASP A 295 -30.36 5.07 -1.06
N GLY A 296 -31.56 4.58 -1.40
CA GLY A 296 -32.72 5.36 -1.79
C GLY A 296 -32.72 5.80 -3.25
N GLU A 297 -31.68 5.52 -4.03
CA GLU A 297 -31.59 5.89 -5.43
C GLU A 297 -32.41 4.95 -6.31
N VAL A 298 -33.01 5.51 -7.36
CA VAL A 298 -33.77 4.75 -8.36
C VAL A 298 -32.89 4.53 -9.59
N ARG A 299 -32.87 3.29 -10.08
CA ARG A 299 -32.19 2.86 -11.30
C ARG A 299 -33.22 2.37 -12.31
N ASP A 300 -33.07 2.80 -13.55
CA ASP A 300 -33.75 2.18 -14.68
C ASP A 300 -32.92 0.96 -15.11
N LEU A 301 -33.55 -0.22 -15.18
CA LEU A 301 -32.89 -1.47 -15.53
C LEU A 301 -33.18 -1.86 -16.97
N ASP A 302 -32.25 -2.60 -17.55
CA ASP A 302 -32.40 -3.12 -18.91
C ASP A 302 -33.64 -4.04 -19.01
N PRO A 303 -34.38 -3.98 -20.12
CA PRO A 303 -35.53 -4.85 -20.34
C PRO A 303 -35.06 -6.29 -20.52
N ILE A 304 -35.87 -7.22 -20.01
CA ILE A 304 -35.63 -8.66 -20.16
C ILE A 304 -36.69 -9.27 -21.07
N SER A 305 -36.31 -10.30 -21.81
CA SER A 305 -37.21 -10.95 -22.76
C SER A 305 -37.19 -12.46 -22.59
N PHE A 306 -38.38 -13.05 -22.66
CA PHE A 306 -38.58 -14.47 -22.53
C PHE A 306 -39.35 -15.03 -23.71
N LYS A 307 -38.83 -16.13 -24.27
CA LYS A 307 -39.53 -16.97 -25.23
C LYS A 307 -40.20 -18.12 -24.50
N ILE A 308 -41.51 -18.27 -24.68
CA ILE A 308 -42.26 -19.37 -24.09
C ILE A 308 -41.94 -20.67 -24.83
N MET A 309 -41.61 -21.73 -24.10
CA MET A 309 -41.50 -23.10 -24.61
C MET A 309 -42.64 -23.99 -24.13
#